data_AF-A0A3N5F422-F1
#
_entry.id   AF-A0A3N5F422-F1
#
_cell.length_a   1.000
_cell.length_b   1.000
_cell.length_c   1.000
_cell.angle_alpha   90.00
_cell.angle_beta   90.00
_cell.angle_gamma   90.00
#
_symmetry.space_group_name_H-M   'P 1'
#
loop_
_entity.id
_entity.type
_entity.pdbx_description
1 polymer ?
#
loop_
_entity_poly.entity_id
_entity_poly.type
_entity_poly.pdbx_seq_one_letter_code
_entity_poly.pdbx_strand_id
1 'polypeptide(L)'
;MFGKTVASSAVDTNSVTDVRRKTRRLPAKGKGLRIKRVYTTPGVDPYDTIEWDKRSSKITNPDGSTVFKLENLEIPKSWTQLATDIIASKYFRKAGVPGTGNEVSAKQTVTRIARSIRRAGEDFGGYFADVEDADTFESELTHMLINQIGAFNSPVWFNCGLAQEYGIKGPAVGNWQWNKLTDKVEETADSYSRPQLSACFIQSVSDDLMDMADLVKREMRIFKFGSGTGTNFSKIRAEGEKLSSGGTSSGLMSFLEIYDKSAGAIKSGGTTRRAAKMVCLDMDHPDIERFVDWKMKEEDKARVLIEHGGLPADFNGEAYHTVSGQNSNNSVRVTDEFMKAVDADGPFDTKFRNNGKVAKTYKARDLWEKIAVAAWKCADPGLQFDTTINKWHTCSNTDKIHASNPCS
;
A
#
# COMPACT_ATOMS: atom_id res chain seq x y z
N MET A 1 -57.76 23.22 -7.40
CA MET A 1 -58.71 23.01 -8.51
C MET A 1 -58.38 24.02 -9.59
N PHE A 2 -57.94 23.75 -10.81
CA PHE A 2 -57.69 22.57 -11.66
C PHE A 2 -56.38 22.88 -12.41
N GLY A 3 -55.42 22.00 -12.64
CA GLY A 3 -55.53 20.74 -13.38
C GLY A 3 -55.10 20.96 -14.83
N LYS A 4 -53.80 20.82 -15.15
CA LYS A 4 -53.33 20.55 -16.52
C LYS A 4 -52.31 19.42 -16.51
N THR A 5 -52.80 18.31 -17.05
CA THR A 5 -52.21 17.01 -17.29
C THR A 5 -51.06 17.13 -18.29
N VAL A 6 -49.88 16.58 -17.97
CA VAL A 6 -48.81 16.31 -18.94
C VAL A 6 -48.95 14.85 -19.36
N ALA A 7 -49.14 14.64 -20.65
CA ALA A 7 -49.31 13.33 -21.25
C ALA A 7 -48.02 12.50 -21.15
N SER A 8 -48.18 11.30 -20.60
CA SER A 8 -47.21 10.20 -20.61
C SER A 8 -46.97 9.73 -22.04
N SER A 9 -45.76 9.90 -22.58
CA SER A 9 -45.33 9.22 -23.79
C SER A 9 -45.06 7.74 -23.48
N ALA A 10 -45.81 6.87 -24.16
CA ALA A 10 -45.68 5.43 -24.08
C ALA A 10 -44.28 5.00 -24.55
N VAL A 11 -43.60 4.24 -23.70
CA VAL A 11 -42.35 3.56 -24.04
C VAL A 11 -42.71 2.35 -24.89
N ASP A 12 -42.22 2.33 -26.13
CA ASP A 12 -42.34 1.21 -27.06
C ASP A 12 -41.76 -0.07 -26.46
N THR A 13 -42.66 -0.94 -26.00
CA THR A 13 -42.36 -2.32 -25.62
C THR A 13 -42.32 -3.17 -26.88
N ASN A 14 -41.18 -3.21 -27.60
CA ASN A 14 -40.82 -4.32 -28.49
C ASN A 14 -39.40 -4.14 -29.09
N SER A 15 -38.38 -4.50 -28.33
CA SER A 15 -37.09 -4.97 -28.89
C SER A 15 -36.29 -5.72 -27.83
N VAL A 16 -36.84 -6.83 -27.34
CA VAL A 16 -36.04 -7.81 -26.58
C VAL A 16 -35.30 -8.67 -27.59
N THR A 17 -34.16 -8.18 -28.08
CA THR A 17 -33.20 -9.01 -28.78
C THR A 17 -32.37 -9.78 -27.75
N ASP A 18 -32.52 -11.10 -27.83
CA ASP A 18 -31.91 -12.16 -27.04
C ASP A 18 -30.36 -12.08 -27.06
N VAL A 19 -29.79 -11.27 -26.17
CA VAL A 19 -28.37 -11.39 -25.81
C VAL A 19 -28.23 -12.60 -24.91
N ARG A 20 -27.94 -13.75 -25.51
CA ARG A 20 -27.57 -14.99 -24.81
C ARG A 20 -26.49 -14.70 -23.76
N ARG A 21 -26.92 -14.53 -22.52
CA ARG A 21 -26.07 -14.50 -21.32
C ARG A 21 -25.26 -15.79 -21.27
N LYS A 22 -23.97 -15.72 -21.59
CA LYS A 22 -23.02 -16.76 -21.19
C LYS A 22 -22.83 -16.66 -19.69
N THR A 23 -23.75 -17.23 -18.92
CA THR A 23 -23.47 -17.60 -17.53
C THR A 23 -22.30 -18.59 -17.56
N ARG A 24 -21.14 -18.14 -17.10
CA ARG A 24 -19.99 -19.01 -16.88
C ARG A 24 -20.43 -20.06 -15.85
N ARG A 25 -20.76 -21.27 -16.32
CA ARG A 25 -21.14 -22.41 -15.47
C ARG A 25 -20.06 -22.57 -14.38
N LEU A 26 -20.49 -22.65 -13.13
CA LEU A 26 -19.65 -23.17 -12.05
C LEU A 26 -19.11 -24.52 -12.50
N PRO A 27 -17.82 -24.81 -12.28
CA PRO A 27 -17.23 -26.06 -12.76
C PRO A 27 -18.00 -27.25 -12.18
N ALA A 28 -18.19 -28.28 -13.01
CA ALA A 28 -18.83 -29.53 -12.61
C ALA A 28 -18.09 -30.16 -11.41
N LYS A 29 -18.83 -30.81 -10.51
CA LYS A 29 -18.28 -31.61 -9.40
C LYS A 29 -17.13 -32.50 -9.91
N GLY A 30 -15.94 -32.40 -9.29
CA GLY A 30 -14.78 -33.25 -9.58
C GLY A 30 -13.62 -32.62 -10.38
N LYS A 31 -13.62 -31.31 -10.67
CA LYS A 31 -12.50 -30.61 -11.37
C LYS A 31 -11.66 -29.66 -10.49
N GLY A 32 -11.90 -29.60 -9.19
CA GLY A 32 -11.13 -28.72 -8.30
C GLY A 32 -9.69 -29.19 -8.10
N LEU A 33 -8.90 -28.38 -7.43
CA LEU A 33 -7.52 -28.68 -7.08
C LEU A 33 -7.48 -29.79 -6.03
N ARG A 34 -6.67 -30.83 -6.29
CA ARG A 34 -6.27 -31.83 -5.31
C ARG A 34 -5.07 -31.31 -4.53
N ILE A 35 -5.13 -31.30 -3.19
CA ILE A 35 -4.10 -30.76 -2.33
C ILE A 35 -3.27 -31.90 -1.77
N LYS A 36 -1.99 -31.95 -2.15
CA LYS A 36 -1.04 -32.90 -1.55
C LYS A 36 -0.70 -32.45 -0.13
N ARG A 37 -0.94 -33.31 0.84
CA ARG A 37 -0.49 -33.13 2.22
C ARG A 37 1.04 -33.36 2.31
N VAL A 38 1.75 -32.48 3.00
CA VAL A 38 3.23 -32.49 3.08
C VAL A 38 3.70 -32.43 4.53
N TYR A 39 3.23 -31.45 5.31
CA TYR A 39 3.68 -31.23 6.69
C TYR A 39 2.77 -31.82 7.75
N THR A 40 1.49 -31.98 7.44
CA THR A 40 0.46 -32.33 8.43
C THR A 40 0.03 -33.80 8.33
N THR A 41 -0.67 -34.30 9.35
CA THR A 41 -1.23 -35.67 9.37
C THR A 41 -2.76 -35.59 9.32
N PRO A 42 -3.45 -36.42 8.50
CA PRO A 42 -4.90 -36.45 8.47
C PRO A 42 -5.51 -36.68 9.87
N GLY A 43 -6.52 -35.88 10.22
CA GLY A 43 -7.21 -35.97 11.51
C GLY A 43 -6.47 -35.39 12.73
N VAL A 44 -5.24 -34.88 12.55
CA VAL A 44 -4.47 -34.20 13.61
C VAL A 44 -4.55 -32.69 13.41
N ASP A 45 -5.00 -31.95 14.41
CA ASP A 45 -4.95 -30.48 14.37
C ASP A 45 -3.48 -30.03 14.37
N PRO A 46 -3.03 -29.19 13.42
CA PRO A 46 -1.66 -28.70 13.40
C PRO A 46 -1.19 -28.08 14.72
N TYR A 47 -2.09 -27.47 15.50
CA TYR A 47 -1.75 -26.86 16.79
C TYR A 47 -1.42 -27.87 17.90
N ASP A 48 -1.90 -29.11 17.80
CA ASP A 48 -1.61 -30.19 18.75
C ASP A 48 -0.16 -30.69 18.61
N THR A 49 0.48 -30.38 17.48
CA THR A 49 1.90 -30.70 17.22
C THR A 49 2.86 -29.63 17.73
N ILE A 50 2.34 -28.54 18.31
CA ILE A 50 3.12 -27.38 18.75
C ILE A 50 3.20 -27.33 20.27
N GLU A 51 4.40 -27.10 20.81
CA GLU A 51 4.58 -26.73 22.22
C GLU A 51 4.27 -25.24 22.42
N TRP A 52 3.50 -24.90 23.46
CA TRP A 52 3.02 -23.54 23.73
C TRP A 52 3.55 -23.00 25.05
N ASP A 53 3.88 -21.70 25.05
CA ASP A 53 4.22 -20.93 26.25
C ASP A 53 3.17 -19.85 26.51
N LYS A 54 3.02 -19.48 27.79
CA LYS A 54 2.35 -18.24 28.20
C LYS A 54 3.38 -17.14 28.36
N ARG A 55 3.20 -16.03 27.64
CA ARG A 55 4.14 -14.89 27.63
C ARG A 55 3.42 -13.57 27.82
N SER A 56 4.16 -12.54 28.20
CA SER A 56 3.69 -11.16 28.22
C SER A 56 4.45 -10.33 27.19
N SER A 57 3.78 -9.31 26.65
CA SER A 57 4.42 -8.27 25.85
C SER A 57 4.23 -6.93 26.54
N LYS A 58 5.32 -6.20 26.75
CA LYS A 58 5.31 -4.87 27.34
C LYS A 58 6.22 -3.95 26.52
N ILE A 59 5.66 -2.87 26.00
CA ILE A 59 6.40 -1.81 25.32
C ILE A 59 6.41 -0.59 26.24
N THR A 60 7.59 -0.07 26.50
CA THR A 60 7.81 1.14 27.31
C THR A 60 8.42 2.25 26.46
N ASN A 61 8.12 3.49 26.84
CA ASN A 61 8.81 4.67 26.34
C ASN A 61 10.22 4.76 26.95
N PRO A 62 11.11 5.62 26.40
CA PRO A 62 12.43 5.88 26.98
C PRO A 62 12.37 6.39 28.43
N ASP A 63 11.29 7.08 28.81
CA ASP A 63 11.04 7.56 30.17
C ASP A 63 10.54 6.46 31.14
N GLY A 64 10.44 5.21 30.66
CA GLY A 64 9.97 4.05 31.44
C GLY A 64 8.45 3.90 31.54
N SER A 65 7.67 4.86 31.05
CA SER A 65 6.20 4.75 31.02
C SER A 65 5.74 3.64 30.08
N THR A 66 4.65 2.95 30.42
CA THR A 66 4.14 1.82 29.64
C THR A 66 3.24 2.30 28.51
N VAL A 67 3.63 2.02 27.27
CA VAL A 67 2.86 2.34 26.06
C VAL A 67 1.83 1.26 25.77
N PHE A 68 2.20 0.01 25.99
CA PHE A 68 1.39 -1.15 25.65
C PHE A 68 1.76 -2.32 26.56
N LYS A 69 0.75 -3.05 27.04
CA LYS A 69 0.93 -4.26 27.83
C LYS A 69 -0.17 -5.26 27.49
N LEU A 70 0.22 -6.48 27.13
CA LEU A 70 -0.66 -7.65 27.11
C LEU A 70 0.01 -8.78 27.89
N GLU A 71 -0.78 -9.50 28.67
CA GLU A 71 -0.34 -10.60 29.52
C GLU A 71 -1.05 -11.88 29.12
N ASN A 72 -0.51 -13.01 29.57
CA ASN A 72 -1.08 -14.34 29.37
C ASN A 72 -1.31 -14.69 27.89
N LEU A 73 -0.39 -14.25 27.02
CA LEU A 73 -0.42 -14.53 25.59
C LEU A 73 0.01 -15.98 25.33
N GLU A 74 -0.77 -16.72 24.56
CA GLU A 74 -0.45 -18.08 24.14
C GLU A 74 0.32 -18.06 22.82
N ILE A 75 1.61 -18.40 22.86
CA ILE A 75 2.54 -18.28 21.74
C ILE A 75 3.33 -19.59 21.59
N PRO A 76 3.69 -20.04 20.37
CA PRO A 76 4.54 -21.20 20.20
C PRO A 76 5.87 -21.00 20.94
N LYS A 77 6.31 -22.01 21.66
CA LYS A 77 7.56 -21.99 22.43
C LYS A 77 8.78 -21.71 21.54
N SER A 78 8.73 -22.14 20.29
CA SER A 78 9.77 -21.91 19.28
C SER A 78 9.93 -20.44 18.86
N TRP A 79 8.92 -19.59 19.07
CA TRP A 79 9.01 -18.18 18.71
C TRP A 79 9.91 -17.44 19.70
N THR A 80 10.60 -16.39 19.24
CA THR A 80 11.40 -15.53 20.14
C THR A 80 10.51 -14.55 20.91
N GLN A 81 11.01 -13.99 22.01
CA GLN A 81 10.31 -12.91 22.71
C GLN A 81 10.06 -11.69 21.79
N LEU A 82 11.01 -11.36 20.91
CA LEU A 82 10.81 -10.31 19.91
C LEU A 82 9.63 -10.60 18.98
N ALA A 83 9.48 -11.85 18.52
CA ALA A 83 8.32 -12.25 17.71
C ALA A 83 7.01 -12.16 18.51
N THR A 84 7.04 -12.54 19.80
CA THR A 84 5.93 -12.33 20.74
C THR A 84 5.56 -10.85 20.83
N ASP A 85 6.53 -9.96 21.00
CA ASP A 85 6.28 -8.52 21.12
C ASP A 85 5.75 -7.91 19.82
N ILE A 86 6.24 -8.36 18.67
CA ILE A 86 5.77 -7.90 17.36
C ILE A 86 4.34 -8.38 17.09
N ILE A 87 4.05 -9.68 17.26
CA ILE A 87 2.68 -10.19 17.04
C ILE A 87 1.70 -9.55 18.00
N ALA A 88 2.08 -9.45 19.28
CA ALA A 88 1.25 -8.83 20.29
C ALA A 88 0.99 -7.36 19.96
N SER A 89 2.00 -6.55 19.64
CA SER A 89 1.82 -5.11 19.49
C SER A 89 1.23 -4.70 18.13
N LYS A 90 1.58 -5.40 17.05
CA LYS A 90 1.23 -4.99 15.68
C LYS A 90 0.09 -5.80 15.07
N TYR A 91 0.05 -7.11 15.31
CA TYR A 91 -0.79 -8.02 14.52
C TYR A 91 -2.04 -8.51 15.26
N PHE A 92 -1.97 -8.66 16.58
CA PHE A 92 -3.14 -9.02 17.37
C PHE A 92 -4.22 -7.95 17.28
N ARG A 93 -5.41 -8.38 16.85
CA ARG A 93 -6.60 -7.55 16.85
C ARG A 93 -6.90 -7.08 18.26
N LYS A 94 -7.08 -5.77 18.43
CA LYS A 94 -7.22 -5.12 19.76
C LYS A 94 -8.63 -5.04 20.31
N ALA A 95 -9.65 -5.24 19.48
CA ALA A 95 -11.03 -5.06 19.88
C ALA A 95 -12.00 -5.83 18.97
N GLY A 96 -13.13 -6.23 19.53
CA GLY A 96 -14.24 -6.88 18.83
C GLY A 96 -14.06 -8.37 18.58
N VAL A 97 -13.04 -9.00 19.17
CA VAL A 97 -12.84 -10.45 19.07
C VAL A 97 -13.85 -11.17 19.98
N PRO A 98 -14.67 -12.09 19.47
CA PRO A 98 -15.65 -12.82 20.28
C PRO A 98 -15.00 -13.59 21.44
N GLY A 99 -15.62 -13.57 22.61
CA GLY A 99 -15.15 -14.26 23.82
C GLY A 99 -14.06 -13.52 24.58
N THR A 100 -12.95 -13.15 23.92
CA THR A 100 -11.78 -12.54 24.58
C THR A 100 -11.67 -11.02 24.45
N GLY A 101 -12.47 -10.39 23.59
CA GLY A 101 -12.41 -8.95 23.29
C GLY A 101 -11.27 -8.57 22.34
N ASN A 102 -10.08 -9.13 22.52
CA ASN A 102 -8.90 -9.00 21.66
C ASN A 102 -8.25 -10.36 21.37
N GLU A 103 -7.40 -10.43 20.35
CA GLU A 103 -6.54 -11.60 20.12
C GLU A 103 -5.48 -11.67 21.23
N VAL A 104 -5.32 -12.86 21.81
CA VAL A 104 -4.39 -13.19 22.89
C VAL A 104 -3.58 -14.46 22.58
N SER A 105 -3.80 -15.10 21.43
CA SER A 105 -3.10 -16.32 21.02
C SER A 105 -2.70 -16.26 19.56
N ALA A 106 -1.51 -16.73 19.22
CA ALA A 106 -1.10 -16.89 17.82
C ALA A 106 -2.05 -17.85 17.06
N LYS A 107 -2.67 -18.82 17.76
CA LYS A 107 -3.70 -19.71 17.19
C LYS A 107 -4.87 -18.92 16.63
N GLN A 108 -5.33 -17.88 17.35
CA GLN A 108 -6.49 -17.09 16.92
C GLN A 108 -6.19 -16.38 15.59
N THR A 109 -5.05 -15.68 15.51
CA THR A 109 -4.63 -14.95 14.32
C THR A 109 -4.39 -15.90 13.13
N VAL A 110 -3.66 -16.99 13.33
CA VAL A 110 -3.34 -17.95 12.24
C VAL A 110 -4.61 -18.67 11.76
N THR A 111 -5.47 -19.13 12.67
CA THR A 111 -6.76 -19.75 12.32
C THR A 111 -7.60 -18.77 11.52
N ARG A 112 -7.68 -17.50 11.97
CA ARG A 112 -8.46 -16.48 11.29
C ARG A 112 -8.05 -16.34 9.82
N ILE A 113 -6.75 -16.29 9.56
CA ILE A 113 -6.20 -16.13 8.22
C ILE A 113 -6.42 -17.41 7.39
N ALA A 114 -5.96 -18.56 7.89
CA ALA A 114 -5.97 -19.80 7.12
C ALA A 114 -7.41 -20.23 6.75
N ARG A 115 -8.33 -20.19 7.72
CA ARG A 115 -9.73 -20.55 7.51
C ARG A 115 -10.46 -19.58 6.60
N SER A 116 -10.19 -18.28 6.71
CA SER A 116 -10.82 -17.28 5.83
C SER A 116 -10.36 -17.44 4.38
N ILE A 117 -9.10 -17.79 4.14
CA ILE A 117 -8.58 -18.06 2.79
C ILE A 117 -9.19 -19.35 2.23
N ARG A 118 -9.29 -20.41 3.05
CA ARG A 118 -10.02 -21.63 2.67
C ARG A 118 -11.46 -21.31 2.26
N ARG A 119 -12.22 -20.63 3.12
CA ARG A 119 -13.61 -20.23 2.85
C ARG A 119 -13.73 -19.44 1.56
N ALA A 120 -12.82 -18.51 1.29
CA ALA A 120 -12.80 -17.77 0.04
C ALA A 120 -12.64 -18.68 -1.19
N GLY A 121 -11.82 -19.74 -1.09
CA GLY A 121 -11.68 -20.76 -2.13
C GLY A 121 -12.96 -21.57 -2.34
N GLU A 122 -13.64 -21.96 -1.26
CA GLU A 122 -14.93 -22.64 -1.30
C GLU A 122 -16.03 -21.76 -1.93
N ASP A 123 -16.14 -20.50 -1.49
CA ASP A 123 -17.10 -19.50 -1.97
C ASP A 123 -16.90 -19.16 -3.45
N PHE A 124 -15.64 -19.15 -3.93
CA PHE A 124 -15.35 -18.94 -5.34
C PHE A 124 -15.97 -20.03 -6.23
N GLY A 125 -16.15 -21.23 -5.66
CA GLY A 125 -16.76 -22.39 -6.29
C GLY A 125 -15.78 -23.13 -7.19
N GLY A 126 -15.54 -24.41 -6.87
CA GLY A 126 -14.70 -25.30 -7.68
C GLY A 126 -13.20 -25.10 -7.55
N TYR A 127 -12.76 -24.44 -6.48
CA TYR A 127 -11.34 -24.30 -6.18
C TYR A 127 -10.76 -25.61 -5.64
N PHE A 128 -11.42 -26.25 -4.67
CA PHE A 128 -11.06 -27.57 -4.13
C PHE A 128 -11.87 -28.68 -4.80
N ALA A 129 -11.26 -29.86 -4.99
CA ALA A 129 -11.98 -30.98 -5.60
C ALA A 129 -13.00 -31.61 -4.64
N ASP A 130 -12.69 -31.68 -3.35
CA ASP A 130 -13.64 -32.00 -2.28
C ASP A 130 -13.30 -31.31 -0.95
N VAL A 131 -14.01 -31.71 0.11
CA VAL A 131 -13.86 -31.16 1.46
C VAL A 131 -12.52 -31.58 2.09
N GLU A 132 -12.01 -32.77 1.78
CA GLU A 132 -10.73 -33.25 2.31
C GLU A 132 -9.58 -32.39 1.75
N ASP A 133 -9.66 -31.97 0.49
CA ASP A 133 -8.70 -31.03 -0.09
C ASP A 133 -8.74 -29.66 0.60
N ALA A 134 -9.94 -29.15 0.93
CA ALA A 134 -10.10 -27.88 1.63
C ALA A 134 -9.56 -27.95 3.07
N ASP A 135 -9.83 -29.05 3.79
CA ASP A 135 -9.30 -29.30 5.14
C ASP A 135 -7.78 -29.49 5.12
N THR A 136 -7.25 -30.19 4.10
CA THR A 136 -5.81 -30.33 3.87
C THR A 136 -5.17 -28.98 3.61
N PHE A 137 -5.78 -28.13 2.79
CA PHE A 137 -5.29 -26.77 2.54
C PHE A 137 -5.23 -25.92 3.83
N GLU A 138 -6.30 -25.90 4.63
CA GLU A 138 -6.31 -25.17 5.92
C GLU A 138 -5.26 -25.71 6.88
N SER A 139 -5.09 -27.04 6.96
CA SER A 139 -4.10 -27.69 7.83
C SER A 139 -2.67 -27.33 7.43
N GLU A 140 -2.33 -27.49 6.15
CA GLU A 140 -0.98 -27.20 5.63
C GLU A 140 -0.65 -25.71 5.78
N LEU A 141 -1.59 -24.83 5.44
CA LEU A 141 -1.39 -23.39 5.59
C LEU A 141 -1.23 -22.98 7.06
N THR A 142 -2.03 -23.54 7.96
CA THR A 142 -1.90 -23.33 9.41
C THR A 142 -0.51 -23.76 9.90
N HIS A 143 -0.06 -24.95 9.51
CA HIS A 143 1.27 -25.45 9.86
C HIS A 143 2.38 -24.52 9.35
N MET A 144 2.30 -24.10 8.08
CA MET A 144 3.31 -23.23 7.48
C MET A 144 3.39 -21.86 8.18
N LEU A 145 2.23 -21.28 8.52
CA LEU A 145 2.18 -19.97 9.18
C LEU A 145 2.67 -20.05 10.64
N ILE A 146 2.23 -21.06 11.41
CA ILE A 146 2.61 -21.16 12.83
C ILE A 146 4.08 -21.55 13.03
N ASN A 147 4.64 -22.34 12.11
CA ASN A 147 6.07 -22.71 12.10
C ASN A 147 6.95 -21.73 11.31
N GLN A 148 6.41 -20.59 10.86
CA GLN A 148 7.15 -19.54 10.15
C GLN A 148 7.88 -20.03 8.87
N ILE A 149 7.34 -21.05 8.18
CA ILE A 149 7.85 -21.56 6.89
C ILE A 149 7.61 -20.52 5.77
N GLY A 150 6.51 -19.76 5.90
CA GLY A 150 6.19 -18.64 5.03
C GLY A 150 5.26 -17.67 5.75
N ALA A 151 5.15 -16.46 5.23
CA ALA A 151 4.27 -15.44 5.78
C ALA A 151 3.63 -14.61 4.67
N PHE A 152 2.39 -14.17 4.91
CA PHE A 152 1.76 -13.17 4.08
C PHE A 152 2.26 -11.76 4.39
N ASN A 153 2.05 -10.83 3.46
CA ASN A 153 2.25 -9.41 3.70
C ASN A 153 1.34 -8.89 4.83
N SER A 154 1.76 -7.83 5.53
CA SER A 154 1.13 -7.38 6.78
C SER A 154 -0.39 -7.10 6.72
N PRO A 155 -0.95 -6.45 5.67
CA PRO A 155 -2.40 -6.30 5.51
C PRO A 155 -3.21 -7.59 5.64
N VAL A 156 -2.67 -8.74 5.23
CA VAL A 156 -3.34 -10.03 5.44
C VAL A 156 -3.53 -10.32 6.92
N TRP A 157 -2.47 -10.13 7.71
CA TRP A 157 -2.51 -10.35 9.15
C TRP A 157 -3.45 -9.37 9.86
N PHE A 158 -3.51 -8.12 9.40
CA PHE A 158 -4.38 -7.09 9.98
C PHE A 158 -5.86 -7.33 9.68
N ASN A 159 -6.20 -7.65 8.43
CA ASN A 159 -7.57 -7.48 7.93
C ASN A 159 -8.26 -8.80 7.52
N CYS A 160 -7.51 -9.84 7.15
CA CYS A 160 -8.10 -11.09 6.64
C CYS A 160 -8.96 -11.75 7.71
N GLY A 161 -10.20 -12.09 7.40
CA GLY A 161 -11.06 -12.85 8.31
C GLY A 161 -11.68 -12.08 9.46
N LEU A 162 -11.48 -10.77 9.56
CA LEU A 162 -12.11 -9.97 10.62
C LEU A 162 -13.65 -10.05 10.55
N ALA A 163 -14.24 -9.99 9.35
CA ALA A 163 -15.68 -10.15 9.19
C ALA A 163 -16.11 -11.61 9.28
N GLN A 164 -15.37 -12.52 8.65
CA GLN A 164 -15.76 -13.93 8.47
C GLN A 164 -15.64 -14.74 9.76
N GLU A 165 -14.63 -14.46 10.59
CA GLU A 165 -14.37 -15.23 11.82
C GLU A 165 -14.82 -14.47 13.06
N TYR A 166 -14.76 -13.14 13.05
CA TYR A 166 -15.09 -12.31 14.22
C TYR A 166 -16.34 -11.44 14.05
N GLY A 167 -16.98 -11.40 12.87
CA GLY A 167 -18.16 -10.57 12.62
C GLY A 167 -17.88 -9.06 12.55
N ILE A 168 -16.60 -8.65 12.47
CA ILE A 168 -16.18 -7.25 12.46
C ILE A 168 -16.27 -6.71 11.02
N LYS A 169 -17.22 -5.82 10.75
CA LYS A 169 -17.48 -5.27 9.39
C LYS A 169 -16.98 -3.82 9.19
N GLY A 170 -17.15 -2.95 10.18
CA GLY A 170 -16.76 -1.53 10.10
C GLY A 170 -17.63 -0.71 9.14
N PRO A 171 -17.43 0.62 9.06
CA PRO A 171 -18.18 1.47 8.11
C PRO A 171 -17.70 1.29 6.67
N ALA A 172 -18.52 1.62 5.68
CA ALA A 172 -18.09 1.78 4.29
C ALA A 172 -17.13 2.98 4.17
N VAL A 173 -16.08 2.85 3.35
CA VAL A 173 -15.02 3.86 3.24
C VAL A 173 -14.54 4.11 1.81
N GLY A 174 -15.32 3.72 0.79
CA GLY A 174 -14.94 3.90 -0.60
C GLY A 174 -14.00 2.83 -1.16
N ASN A 175 -14.02 1.62 -0.60
CA ASN A 175 -13.33 0.46 -1.20
C ASN A 175 -14.21 -0.17 -2.28
N TRP A 176 -13.59 -0.79 -3.28
CA TRP A 176 -14.30 -1.39 -4.42
C TRP A 176 -14.06 -2.90 -4.48
N GLN A 177 -15.07 -3.62 -4.95
CA GLN A 177 -15.03 -5.05 -5.22
C GLN A 177 -15.53 -5.33 -6.64
N TRP A 178 -15.07 -6.43 -7.22
CA TRP A 178 -15.76 -7.01 -8.38
C TRP A 178 -16.86 -7.95 -7.90
N ASN A 179 -18.09 -7.68 -8.33
CA ASN A 179 -19.24 -8.51 -8.05
C ASN A 179 -19.46 -9.50 -9.19
N LYS A 180 -19.19 -10.78 -8.90
CA LYS A 180 -19.32 -11.90 -9.86
C LYS A 180 -20.74 -12.13 -10.37
N LEU A 181 -21.77 -11.75 -9.62
CA LEU A 181 -23.17 -11.92 -10.01
C LEU A 181 -23.62 -10.85 -11.00
N THR A 182 -23.20 -9.61 -10.77
CA THR A 182 -23.56 -8.47 -11.63
C THR A 182 -22.53 -8.22 -12.73
N ASP A 183 -21.35 -8.82 -12.61
CA ASP A 183 -20.16 -8.59 -13.43
C ASP A 183 -19.75 -7.11 -13.50
N LYS A 184 -19.82 -6.43 -12.35
CA LYS A 184 -19.51 -5.01 -12.21
C LYS A 184 -18.57 -4.75 -11.04
N VAL A 185 -17.83 -3.65 -11.15
CA VAL A 185 -17.07 -3.10 -10.03
C VAL A 185 -18.02 -2.19 -9.24
N GLU A 186 -18.17 -2.46 -7.95
CA GLU A 186 -19.10 -1.77 -7.05
C GLU A 186 -18.43 -1.47 -5.71
N GLU A 187 -18.93 -0.47 -5.00
CA GLU A 187 -18.42 -0.13 -3.66
C GLU A 187 -18.78 -1.24 -2.66
N THR A 188 -17.86 -1.53 -1.76
CA THR A 188 -18.07 -2.49 -0.67
C THR A 188 -19.03 -1.91 0.37
N ALA A 189 -19.98 -2.73 0.83
CA ALA A 189 -20.93 -2.32 1.86
C ALA A 189 -20.28 -2.00 3.23
N ASP A 190 -19.10 -2.55 3.49
CA ASP A 190 -18.34 -2.33 4.73
C ASP A 190 -16.83 -2.54 4.51
N SER A 191 -16.03 -2.31 5.55
CA SER A 191 -14.56 -2.31 5.47
C SER A 191 -13.91 -3.70 5.40
N TYR A 192 -14.57 -4.75 5.91
CA TYR A 192 -13.89 -6.01 6.24
C TYR A 192 -14.56 -7.28 5.71
N SER A 193 -15.81 -7.22 5.24
CA SER A 193 -16.46 -8.31 4.49
C SER A 193 -15.75 -8.56 3.16
N ARG A 194 -15.13 -7.52 2.60
CA ARG A 194 -14.21 -7.57 1.46
C ARG A 194 -12.91 -6.84 1.83
N PRO A 195 -12.05 -7.48 2.64
CA PRO A 195 -10.93 -6.77 3.25
C PRO A 195 -9.86 -6.45 2.21
N GLN A 196 -9.15 -5.34 2.43
CA GLN A 196 -7.95 -5.00 1.67
C GLN A 196 -6.76 -5.81 2.21
N LEU A 197 -6.09 -6.60 1.35
CA LEU A 197 -5.07 -7.59 1.73
C LEU A 197 -3.73 -7.46 0.99
N SER A 198 -3.51 -6.37 0.25
CA SER A 198 -2.33 -6.17 -0.61
C SER A 198 -1.47 -5.00 -0.12
N ALA A 199 -0.23 -5.24 0.27
CA ALA A 199 0.62 -4.18 0.82
C ALA A 199 1.05 -3.07 -0.15
N CYS A 200 1.02 -3.32 -1.46
CA CYS A 200 1.68 -2.47 -2.44
C CYS A 200 0.68 -1.92 -3.45
N PHE A 201 0.64 -0.60 -3.60
CA PHE A 201 -0.13 0.09 -4.62
C PHE A 201 0.75 1.03 -5.43
N ILE A 202 0.37 1.19 -6.69
CA ILE A 202 0.85 2.24 -7.57
C ILE A 202 -0.36 3.09 -7.93
N GLN A 203 -0.23 4.39 -7.85
CA GLN A 203 -1.29 5.36 -8.17
C GLN A 203 -0.80 6.30 -9.26
N SER A 204 -1.75 6.89 -9.98
CA SER A 204 -1.51 7.96 -10.93
C SER A 204 -2.08 9.28 -10.41
N VAL A 205 -1.52 10.36 -10.90
CA VAL A 205 -2.03 11.71 -10.69
C VAL A 205 -1.89 12.51 -11.98
N SER A 206 -2.90 13.31 -12.27
CA SER A 206 -2.95 14.22 -13.39
C SER A 206 -2.57 15.63 -12.93
N ASP A 207 -2.18 16.48 -13.88
CA ASP A 207 -1.89 17.89 -13.62
C ASP A 207 -3.19 18.71 -13.47
N ASP A 208 -3.99 18.34 -12.49
CA ASP A 208 -5.29 18.90 -12.14
C ASP A 208 -5.43 19.00 -10.61
N LEU A 209 -5.87 20.16 -10.11
CA LEU A 209 -5.96 20.41 -8.66
C LEU A 209 -6.92 19.43 -7.95
N MET A 210 -8.01 19.04 -8.60
CA MET A 210 -8.99 18.14 -7.99
C MET A 210 -8.47 16.71 -7.96
N ASP A 211 -7.81 16.23 -9.02
CA ASP A 211 -7.17 14.90 -9.01
C ASP A 211 -5.98 14.85 -8.04
N MET A 212 -5.23 15.94 -7.88
CA MET A 212 -4.19 16.05 -6.84
C MET A 212 -4.79 15.93 -5.42
N ALA A 213 -5.90 16.62 -5.15
CA ALA A 213 -6.59 16.51 -3.87
C ALA A 213 -7.23 15.12 -3.66
N ASP A 214 -7.79 14.51 -4.71
CA ASP A 214 -8.34 13.17 -4.65
C ASP A 214 -7.26 12.10 -4.46
N LEU A 215 -6.03 12.30 -4.96
CA LEU A 215 -4.91 11.42 -4.63
C LEU A 215 -4.70 11.34 -3.11
N VAL A 216 -4.74 12.47 -2.39
CA VAL A 216 -4.62 12.47 -0.92
C VAL A 216 -5.68 11.55 -0.30
N LYS A 217 -6.94 11.67 -0.75
CA LYS A 217 -8.03 10.81 -0.27
C LYS A 217 -7.83 9.33 -0.61
N ARG A 218 -7.32 9.02 -1.81
CA ARG A 218 -7.00 7.64 -2.23
C ARG A 218 -5.89 7.06 -1.35
N GLU A 219 -4.82 7.82 -1.11
CA GLU A 219 -3.70 7.39 -0.26
C GLU A 219 -4.13 7.20 1.19
N MET A 220 -4.94 8.10 1.75
CA MET A 220 -5.50 7.95 3.10
C MET A 220 -6.26 6.63 3.29
N ARG A 221 -7.05 6.23 2.29
CA ARG A 221 -7.76 4.93 2.31
C ARG A 221 -6.79 3.76 2.30
N ILE A 222 -5.77 3.80 1.43
CA ILE A 222 -4.75 2.74 1.34
C ILE A 222 -3.98 2.62 2.66
N PHE A 223 -3.52 3.74 3.22
CA PHE A 223 -2.78 3.78 4.48
C PHE A 223 -3.62 3.28 5.65
N LYS A 224 -4.90 3.66 5.72
CA LYS A 224 -5.84 3.21 6.77
C LYS A 224 -5.86 1.68 6.92
N PHE A 225 -5.71 0.93 5.83
CA PHE A 225 -5.74 -0.54 5.83
C PHE A 225 -4.38 -1.23 5.91
N GLY A 226 -3.29 -0.49 6.15
CA GLY A 226 -1.97 -1.07 6.38
C GLY A 226 -1.08 -1.18 5.15
N SER A 227 -1.49 -0.55 4.05
CA SER A 227 -0.83 -0.65 2.75
C SER A 227 -0.03 0.61 2.43
N GLY A 228 0.91 0.50 1.51
CA GLY A 228 1.75 1.59 1.03
C GLY A 228 1.48 1.89 -0.44
N THR A 229 1.84 3.11 -0.87
CA THR A 229 1.53 3.62 -2.21
C THR A 229 2.73 4.32 -2.83
N GLY A 230 2.91 4.20 -4.14
CA GLY A 230 3.86 4.99 -4.89
C GLY A 230 3.22 5.68 -6.09
N THR A 231 3.69 6.88 -6.39
CA THR A 231 3.16 7.72 -7.45
C THR A 231 4.30 8.41 -8.18
N ASN A 232 4.25 8.43 -9.51
CA ASN A 232 5.12 9.28 -10.32
C ASN A 232 4.43 10.62 -10.55
N PHE A 233 5.07 11.68 -10.07
CA PHE A 233 4.53 13.03 -10.09
C PHE A 233 4.97 13.86 -11.30
N SER A 234 5.70 13.26 -12.25
CA SER A 234 6.28 13.96 -13.41
C SER A 234 5.26 14.57 -14.36
N LYS A 235 3.97 14.20 -14.22
CA LYS A 235 2.88 14.83 -14.97
C LYS A 235 2.56 16.24 -14.46
N ILE A 236 2.81 16.52 -13.18
CA ILE A 236 2.53 17.82 -12.57
C ILE A 236 3.50 18.85 -13.15
N ARG A 237 2.99 20.02 -13.54
CA ARG A 237 3.82 21.08 -14.11
C ARG A 237 4.78 21.68 -13.08
N ALA A 238 5.95 22.12 -13.54
CA ALA A 238 6.96 22.73 -12.70
C ALA A 238 6.62 24.16 -12.28
N GLU A 239 7.40 24.71 -11.33
CA GLU A 239 7.25 26.11 -10.91
C GLU A 239 7.44 27.06 -12.09
N GLY A 240 6.60 28.10 -12.18
CA GLY A 240 6.66 29.09 -13.25
C GLY A 240 5.97 28.68 -14.56
N GLU A 241 5.55 27.41 -14.72
CA GLU A 241 4.77 27.00 -15.89
C GLU A 241 3.41 27.72 -15.93
N LYS A 242 3.00 28.18 -17.11
CA LYS A 242 1.75 28.96 -17.27
C LYS A 242 0.51 28.15 -16.92
N LEU A 243 -0.48 28.83 -16.33
CA LEU A 243 -1.82 28.29 -16.06
C LEU A 243 -2.83 28.73 -17.14
N SER A 244 -3.86 27.92 -17.37
CA SER A 244 -4.93 28.23 -18.34
C SER A 244 -5.77 29.44 -17.92
N SER A 245 -5.92 29.67 -16.62
CA SER A 245 -6.63 30.80 -16.02
C SER A 245 -5.85 32.12 -16.04
N GLY A 246 -4.62 32.13 -16.56
CA GLY A 246 -3.65 33.19 -16.32
C GLY A 246 -2.87 32.95 -15.02
N GLY A 247 -1.65 33.49 -14.95
CA GLY A 247 -0.69 33.23 -13.86
C GLY A 247 0.26 32.06 -14.14
N THR A 248 0.93 31.61 -13.08
CA THR A 248 2.00 30.60 -13.11
C THR A 248 1.84 29.60 -11.97
N SER A 249 2.24 28.36 -12.20
CA SER A 249 2.22 27.29 -11.22
C SER A 249 3.16 27.56 -10.04
N SER A 250 2.74 27.16 -8.84
CA SER A 250 3.63 27.04 -7.66
C SER A 250 4.64 25.90 -7.81
N GLY A 251 4.44 25.01 -8.79
CA GLY A 251 5.32 23.90 -9.09
C GLY A 251 5.05 22.65 -8.27
N LEU A 252 5.71 21.57 -8.68
CA LEU A 252 5.55 20.24 -8.10
C LEU A 252 5.89 20.22 -6.60
N MET A 253 6.97 20.90 -6.22
CA MET A 253 7.53 20.81 -4.86
C MET A 253 6.52 21.26 -3.79
N SER A 254 5.72 22.30 -4.06
CA SER A 254 4.69 22.76 -3.11
C SER A 254 3.60 21.71 -2.86
N PHE A 255 3.25 20.90 -3.85
CA PHE A 255 2.29 19.81 -3.67
C PHE A 255 2.92 18.63 -2.93
N LEU A 256 4.20 18.33 -3.17
CA LEU A 256 4.91 17.29 -2.44
C LEU A 256 4.96 17.56 -0.93
N GLU A 257 5.03 18.82 -0.50
CA GLU A 257 4.90 19.21 0.92
C GLU A 257 3.51 18.83 1.50
N ILE A 258 2.43 19.02 0.74
CA ILE A 258 1.08 18.60 1.15
C ILE A 258 1.04 17.07 1.34
N TYR A 259 1.58 16.32 0.38
CA TYR A 259 1.58 14.86 0.45
C TYR A 259 2.48 14.34 1.59
N ASP A 260 3.62 14.98 1.85
CA ASP A 260 4.49 14.66 2.97
C ASP A 260 3.76 14.83 4.31
N LYS A 261 3.14 15.99 4.54
CA LYS A 261 2.38 16.24 5.78
C LYS A 261 1.17 15.32 5.91
N SER A 262 0.50 15.01 4.80
CA SER A 262 -0.60 14.04 4.80
C SER A 262 -0.12 12.65 5.23
N ALA A 263 0.98 12.14 4.66
CA ALA A 263 1.54 10.85 5.01
C ALA A 263 1.98 10.80 6.49
N GLY A 264 2.62 11.87 6.99
CA GLY A 264 3.06 11.97 8.38
C GLY A 264 1.91 11.98 9.40
N ALA A 265 0.72 12.46 9.03
CA ALA A 265 -0.45 12.49 9.91
C ALA A 265 -1.12 11.11 10.09
N ILE A 266 -0.81 10.12 9.25
CA ILE A 266 -1.57 8.88 9.16
C ILE A 266 -0.81 7.68 9.75
N LYS A 267 -1.46 7.03 10.71
CA LYS A 267 -1.02 5.75 11.27
C LYS A 267 -1.60 4.58 10.46
N SER A 268 -0.71 3.85 9.80
CA SER A 268 -1.08 2.79 8.86
C SER A 268 -1.68 1.56 9.57
N GLY A 269 -2.81 1.08 9.07
CA GLY A 269 -3.53 -0.08 9.65
C GLY A 269 -4.15 0.18 11.02
N GLY A 270 -4.21 1.44 11.47
CA GLY A 270 -4.60 1.78 12.85
C GLY A 270 -3.61 1.30 13.92
N THR A 271 -2.37 0.96 13.51
CA THR A 271 -1.29 0.51 14.39
C THR A 271 -0.25 1.62 14.58
N THR A 272 0.83 1.37 15.32
CA THR A 272 1.95 2.31 15.46
C THR A 272 2.87 2.39 14.23
N ARG A 273 2.43 1.96 13.04
CA ARG A 273 3.20 2.01 11.79
C ARG A 273 2.93 3.33 11.05
N ARG A 274 3.97 4.01 10.55
CA ARG A 274 3.82 5.19 9.68
C ARG A 274 3.30 4.80 8.30
N ALA A 275 2.62 5.72 7.62
CA ALA A 275 2.31 5.56 6.20
C ALA A 275 3.60 5.35 5.39
N ALA A 276 3.53 4.51 4.36
CA ALA A 276 4.67 4.23 3.48
C ALA A 276 4.35 4.79 2.10
N LYS A 277 5.08 5.82 1.68
CA LYS A 277 4.87 6.53 0.41
C LYS A 277 6.14 6.51 -0.44
N MET A 278 6.01 6.27 -1.74
CA MET A 278 7.04 6.51 -2.74
C MET A 278 6.66 7.72 -3.60
N VAL A 279 7.60 8.64 -3.76
CA VAL A 279 7.52 9.78 -4.69
C VAL A 279 8.55 9.56 -5.78
N CYS A 280 8.07 9.36 -7.01
CA CYS A 280 8.96 9.23 -8.17
C CYS A 280 8.95 10.50 -9.02
N LEU A 281 10.11 10.88 -9.55
CA LEU A 281 10.26 11.96 -10.52
C LEU A 281 11.16 11.54 -11.69
N ASP A 282 10.71 11.74 -12.92
CA ASP A 282 11.47 11.48 -14.14
C ASP A 282 12.59 12.52 -14.28
N MET A 283 13.77 12.09 -14.72
CA MET A 283 14.96 12.94 -14.78
C MET A 283 14.79 14.20 -15.64
N ASP A 284 13.92 14.17 -16.65
CA ASP A 284 13.66 15.30 -17.54
C ASP A 284 12.68 16.33 -16.96
N HIS A 285 12.26 16.17 -15.70
CA HIS A 285 11.36 17.13 -15.07
C HIS A 285 12.06 18.46 -14.75
N PRO A 286 11.44 19.64 -15.00
CA PRO A 286 12.13 20.91 -14.76
C PRO A 286 12.51 21.15 -13.29
N ASP A 287 11.72 20.65 -12.33
CA ASP A 287 12.04 20.70 -10.89
C ASP A 287 13.05 19.62 -10.42
N ILE A 288 13.67 18.84 -11.31
CA ILE A 288 14.53 17.68 -10.92
C ILE A 288 15.66 18.07 -9.95
N GLU A 289 16.33 19.20 -10.19
CA GLU A 289 17.43 19.67 -9.35
C GLU A 289 16.95 19.97 -7.92
N ARG A 290 15.76 20.59 -7.79
CA ARG A 290 15.17 20.89 -6.47
C ARG A 290 14.72 19.63 -5.76
N PHE A 291 14.15 18.68 -6.50
CA PHE A 291 13.71 17.40 -5.96
C PHE A 291 14.88 16.59 -5.40
N VAL A 292 15.99 16.51 -6.13
CA VAL A 292 17.23 15.84 -5.68
C VAL A 292 17.78 16.50 -4.41
N ASP A 293 17.83 17.83 -4.39
CA ASP A 293 18.36 18.58 -3.24
C ASP A 293 17.45 18.57 -2.00
N TRP A 294 16.16 18.21 -2.15
CA TRP A 294 15.11 18.52 -1.17
C TRP A 294 15.38 17.93 0.21
N LYS A 295 15.39 16.60 0.33
CA LYS A 295 15.59 15.93 1.63
C LYS A 295 16.93 16.29 2.27
N MET A 296 18.00 16.35 1.47
CA MET A 296 19.32 16.74 1.97
C MET A 296 19.29 18.12 2.65
N LYS A 297 18.62 19.11 2.03
CA LYS A 297 18.47 20.45 2.63
C LYS A 297 17.59 20.44 3.87
N GLU A 298 16.56 19.59 3.90
CA GLU A 298 15.69 19.43 5.08
C GLU A 298 16.42 18.74 6.25
N GLU A 299 17.29 17.77 5.98
CA GLU A 299 18.20 17.17 6.97
C GLU A 299 19.17 18.20 7.54
N ASP A 300 19.75 19.06 6.70
CA ASP A 300 20.61 20.16 7.17
C ASP A 300 19.84 21.11 8.10
N LYS A 301 18.56 21.40 7.81
CA LYS A 301 17.68 22.18 8.71
C LYS A 301 17.43 21.46 10.03
N ALA A 302 17.07 20.18 9.99
CA ALA A 302 16.83 19.38 11.18
C ALA A 302 18.08 19.32 12.08
N ARG A 303 19.27 19.14 11.49
CA ARG A 303 20.55 19.17 12.21
C ARG A 303 20.76 20.49 12.94
N VAL A 304 20.54 21.62 12.28
CA VAL A 304 20.67 22.94 12.92
C VAL A 304 19.70 23.10 14.10
N LEU A 305 18.44 22.65 13.94
CA LEU A 305 17.45 22.69 15.02
C LEU A 305 17.84 21.81 16.22
N ILE A 306 18.50 20.69 15.99
CA ILE A 306 18.99 19.79 17.04
C ILE A 306 20.23 20.40 17.72
N GLU A 307 21.26 20.72 16.93
CA GLU A 307 22.58 21.15 17.43
C GLU A 307 22.56 22.53 18.07
N HIS A 308 21.76 23.45 17.52
CA HIS A 308 21.72 24.85 17.96
C HIS A 308 20.37 25.28 18.54
N GLY A 309 19.27 24.60 18.19
CA GLY A 309 17.94 24.88 18.72
C GLY A 309 17.61 24.11 20.00
N GLY A 310 18.44 23.12 20.39
CA GLY A 310 18.22 22.32 21.59
C GLY A 310 17.06 21.32 21.48
N LEU A 311 16.57 21.05 20.27
CA LEU A 311 15.53 20.04 20.05
C LEU A 311 16.12 18.63 20.15
N PRO A 312 15.36 17.64 20.66
CA PRO A 312 15.83 16.26 20.75
C PRO A 312 16.18 15.67 19.38
N ALA A 313 17.25 14.87 19.33
CA ALA A 313 17.67 14.12 18.13
C ALA A 313 16.82 12.87 17.83
N ASP A 314 15.58 12.83 18.32
CA ASP A 314 14.63 11.75 18.01
C ASP A 314 14.01 12.01 16.63
N PHE A 315 13.95 10.99 15.78
CA PHE A 315 13.29 11.09 14.47
C PHE A 315 11.76 11.30 14.57
N ASN A 316 11.15 11.00 15.73
CA ASN A 316 9.77 11.38 16.07
C ASN A 316 9.72 12.67 16.91
N GLY A 317 10.85 13.36 17.05
CA GLY A 317 10.97 14.60 17.79
C GLY A 317 10.52 15.81 16.96
N GLU A 318 10.40 16.93 17.65
CA GLU A 318 9.92 18.19 17.08
C GLU A 318 10.74 18.67 15.88
N ALA A 319 12.06 18.46 15.89
CA ALA A 319 12.94 18.84 14.78
C ALA A 319 12.48 18.20 13.45
N TYR A 320 12.25 16.89 13.44
CA TYR A 320 11.82 16.18 12.23
C TYR A 320 10.35 16.44 11.87
N HIS A 321 9.51 16.81 12.84
CA HIS A 321 8.12 17.17 12.57
C HIS A 321 7.96 18.53 11.86
N THR A 322 8.93 19.45 12.05
CA THR A 322 8.89 20.79 11.46
C THR A 322 9.42 20.85 10.04
N VAL A 323 10.36 19.97 9.67
CA VAL A 323 10.90 19.88 8.30
C VAL A 323 9.98 19.08 7.36
N SER A 324 10.26 19.14 6.07
CA SER A 324 9.48 18.50 5.00
C SER A 324 10.22 17.31 4.36
N GLY A 325 9.48 16.52 3.59
CA GLY A 325 10.02 15.41 2.80
C GLY A 325 10.40 14.17 3.61
N GLN A 326 10.07 14.10 4.90
CA GLN A 326 10.49 13.02 5.81
C GLN A 326 9.55 11.81 5.82
N ASN A 327 8.35 11.93 5.23
CA ASN A 327 7.30 10.92 5.27
C ASN A 327 7.10 10.20 3.92
N SER A 328 8.08 10.30 3.02
CA SER A 328 8.16 9.51 1.79
C SER A 328 9.57 9.01 1.56
N ASN A 329 9.69 7.92 0.79
CA ASN A 329 10.90 7.62 0.05
C ASN A 329 10.82 8.35 -1.28
N ASN A 330 11.93 8.93 -1.73
CA ASN A 330 12.00 9.69 -2.97
C ASN A 330 12.92 8.97 -3.94
N SER A 331 12.53 8.87 -5.20
CA SER A 331 13.37 8.25 -6.23
C SER A 331 13.31 9.03 -7.53
N VAL A 332 14.47 9.17 -8.17
CA VAL A 332 14.54 9.68 -9.53
C VAL A 332 14.49 8.53 -10.52
N ARG A 333 13.78 8.73 -11.63
CA ARG A 333 13.61 7.72 -12.67
C ARG A 333 14.56 8.03 -13.82
N VAL A 334 15.63 7.24 -13.89
CA VAL A 334 16.74 7.40 -14.85
C VAL A 334 16.49 6.57 -16.10
N THR A 335 16.82 7.15 -17.25
CA THR A 335 16.71 6.49 -18.56
C THR A 335 18.10 6.13 -19.08
N ASP A 336 18.17 5.16 -20.00
CA ASP A 336 19.40 4.85 -20.74
C ASP A 336 19.97 6.10 -21.45
N GLU A 337 19.12 7.03 -21.90
CA GLU A 337 19.53 8.31 -22.49
C GLU A 337 20.30 9.17 -21.50
N PHE A 338 19.76 9.36 -20.29
CA PHE A 338 20.43 10.12 -19.24
C PHE A 338 21.75 9.47 -18.84
N MET A 339 21.77 8.14 -18.64
CA MET A 339 23.01 7.43 -18.25
C MET A 339 24.09 7.54 -19.32
N LYS A 340 23.74 7.43 -20.61
CA LYS A 340 24.70 7.64 -21.70
C LYS A 340 25.23 9.08 -21.74
N ALA A 341 24.39 10.07 -21.43
CA ALA A 341 24.82 11.47 -21.33
C ALA A 341 25.80 11.68 -20.15
N VAL A 342 25.59 11.00 -19.01
CA VAL A 342 26.54 11.01 -17.89
C VAL A 342 27.88 10.43 -18.30
N ASP A 343 27.89 9.26 -18.95
CA ASP A 343 29.12 8.60 -19.40
C ASP A 343 29.92 9.49 -20.36
N ALA A 344 29.23 10.08 -21.34
CA ALA A 344 29.80 10.94 -22.37
C ALA A 344 30.13 12.37 -21.92
N ASP A 345 29.88 12.73 -20.65
CA ASP A 345 30.01 14.11 -20.14
C ASP A 345 29.16 15.13 -20.93
N GLY A 346 28.01 14.68 -21.44
CA GLY A 346 27.15 15.41 -22.37
C GLY A 346 26.05 16.25 -21.72
N PRO A 347 25.30 17.00 -22.52
CA PRO A 347 24.14 17.76 -22.07
C PRO A 347 22.92 16.85 -21.83
N PHE A 348 22.02 17.30 -20.97
CA PHE A 348 20.71 16.68 -20.74
C PHE A 348 19.63 17.75 -20.54
N ASP A 349 18.56 17.66 -21.31
CA ASP A 349 17.48 18.65 -21.33
C ASP A 349 16.32 18.24 -20.42
N THR A 350 15.87 19.16 -19.57
CA THR A 350 14.56 19.06 -18.93
C THR A 350 13.48 19.69 -19.81
N LYS A 351 12.23 19.25 -19.66
CA LYS A 351 11.12 19.62 -20.55
C LYS A 351 9.90 20.09 -19.77
N PHE A 352 9.37 21.24 -20.14
CA PHE A 352 8.10 21.75 -19.57
C PHE A 352 6.95 20.79 -19.86
N ARG A 353 6.07 20.57 -18.86
CA ARG A 353 4.98 19.60 -18.99
C ARG A 353 3.80 20.13 -19.80
N ASN A 354 3.65 21.45 -19.88
CA ASN A 354 2.57 22.07 -20.66
C ASN A 354 2.80 22.08 -22.19
N ASN A 355 4.05 22.05 -22.66
CA ASN A 355 4.36 22.27 -24.08
C ASN A 355 5.54 21.43 -24.62
N GLY A 356 6.24 20.68 -23.77
CA GLY A 356 7.35 19.80 -24.15
C GLY A 356 8.63 20.50 -24.58
N LYS A 357 8.70 21.83 -24.56
CA LYS A 357 9.91 22.60 -24.89
C LYS A 357 10.95 22.42 -23.80
N VAL A 358 12.22 22.57 -24.19
CA VAL A 358 13.35 22.58 -23.26
C VAL A 358 13.15 23.67 -22.22
N ALA A 359 13.17 23.28 -20.95
CA ALA A 359 13.10 24.18 -19.81
C ALA A 359 14.49 24.63 -19.37
N LYS A 360 15.41 23.68 -19.18
CA LYS A 360 16.82 23.93 -18.86
C LYS A 360 17.69 22.77 -19.36
N THR A 361 18.84 23.11 -19.92
CA THR A 361 19.88 22.15 -20.26
C THR A 361 20.88 22.07 -19.12
N TYR A 362 21.17 20.86 -18.65
CA TYR A 362 22.17 20.58 -17.64
C TYR A 362 23.36 19.85 -18.25
N LYS A 363 24.51 19.92 -17.59
CA LYS A 363 25.55 18.92 -17.78
C LYS A 363 25.13 17.66 -17.02
N ALA A 364 25.02 16.52 -17.70
CA ALA A 364 24.45 15.31 -17.11
C ALA A 364 25.24 14.83 -15.87
N ARG A 365 26.58 14.94 -15.92
CA ARG A 365 27.44 14.60 -14.77
C ARG A 365 27.19 15.47 -13.54
N ASP A 366 26.87 16.74 -13.71
CA ASP A 366 26.61 17.63 -12.56
C ASP A 366 25.31 17.22 -11.84
N LEU A 367 24.27 16.83 -12.59
CA LEU A 367 23.05 16.27 -12.01
C LEU A 367 23.30 14.92 -11.35
N TRP A 368 24.12 14.06 -11.96
CA TRP A 368 24.49 12.77 -11.39
C TRP A 368 25.27 12.92 -10.08
N GLU A 369 26.24 13.83 -10.03
CA GLU A 369 27.01 14.15 -8.83
C GLU A 369 26.09 14.67 -7.71
N LYS A 370 25.12 15.53 -8.04
CA LYS A 370 24.10 15.98 -7.07
C LYS A 370 23.30 14.83 -6.49
N ILE A 371 22.87 13.88 -7.33
CA ILE A 371 22.15 12.68 -6.87
C ILE A 371 23.03 11.86 -5.93
N ALA A 372 24.30 11.64 -6.28
CA ALA A 372 25.24 10.88 -5.46
C ALA A 372 25.51 11.57 -4.10
N VAL A 373 25.71 12.89 -4.10
CA VAL A 373 25.94 13.67 -2.88
C VAL A 373 24.70 13.68 -1.99
N ALA A 374 23.50 13.87 -2.54
CA ALA A 374 22.26 13.82 -1.78
C ALA A 374 22.06 12.42 -1.15
N ALA A 375 22.21 11.36 -1.95
CA ALA A 375 22.08 9.98 -1.48
C ALA A 375 23.13 9.64 -0.41
N TRP A 376 24.36 10.13 -0.53
CA TRP A 376 25.38 9.96 0.51
C TRP A 376 25.02 10.67 1.82
N LYS A 377 24.43 11.86 1.75
CA LYS A 377 24.07 12.65 2.94
C LYS A 377 22.82 12.15 3.66
N CYS A 378 21.79 11.73 2.93
CA CYS A 378 20.48 11.42 3.51
C CYS A 378 19.80 10.15 3.01
N ALA A 379 20.51 9.30 2.25
CA ALA A 379 19.98 8.07 1.63
C ALA A 379 18.89 8.29 0.56
N ASP A 380 18.67 9.53 0.11
CA ASP A 380 17.71 9.90 -0.92
C ASP A 380 18.29 10.94 -1.91
N PRO A 381 17.81 10.97 -3.17
CA PRO A 381 16.82 10.05 -3.73
C PRO A 381 17.43 8.69 -4.12
N GLY A 382 16.60 7.65 -4.07
CA GLY A 382 16.89 6.37 -4.73
C GLY A 382 16.82 6.45 -6.25
N LEU A 383 17.13 5.34 -6.93
CA LEU A 383 17.14 5.24 -8.38
C LEU A 383 16.16 4.20 -8.90
N GLN A 384 15.37 4.57 -9.91
CA GLN A 384 14.57 3.63 -10.70
C GLN A 384 14.98 3.69 -12.16
N PHE A 385 15.48 2.59 -12.71
CA PHE A 385 15.91 2.50 -14.11
C PHE A 385 14.70 2.32 -15.04
N ASP A 386 14.01 3.41 -15.38
CA ASP A 386 12.74 3.43 -16.13
C ASP A 386 12.79 2.59 -17.42
N THR A 387 13.84 2.78 -18.21
CA THR A 387 14.04 2.07 -19.48
C THR A 387 14.25 0.56 -19.28
N THR A 388 15.04 0.16 -18.29
CA THR A 388 15.24 -1.24 -17.93
C THR A 388 13.96 -1.87 -17.41
N ILE A 389 13.26 -1.22 -16.48
CA ILE A 389 11.98 -1.69 -15.93
C ILE A 389 10.99 -1.99 -17.05
N ASN A 390 10.87 -1.07 -18.01
CA ASN A 390 9.91 -1.23 -19.11
C ASN A 390 10.37 -2.22 -20.19
N LYS A 391 11.68 -2.40 -20.38
CA LYS A 391 12.22 -3.44 -21.27
C LYS A 391 11.86 -4.85 -20.80
N TRP A 392 11.76 -5.06 -19.49
CA TRP A 392 11.39 -6.34 -18.88
C TRP A 392 9.90 -6.42 -18.49
N HIS A 393 9.08 -5.45 -18.91
CA HIS A 393 7.67 -5.43 -18.58
C HIS A 393 6.90 -6.54 -19.31
N THR A 394 6.49 -7.57 -18.58
CA THR A 394 5.78 -8.74 -19.13
C THR A 394 4.35 -8.45 -19.60
N CYS A 395 3.80 -7.27 -19.30
CA CYS A 395 2.45 -6.86 -19.69
C CYS A 395 2.45 -5.55 -20.50
N SER A 396 3.49 -5.31 -21.32
CA SER A 396 3.70 -4.05 -22.06
C SER A 396 2.54 -3.60 -22.97
N ASN A 397 1.60 -4.48 -23.29
CA ASN A 397 0.40 -4.16 -24.08
C ASN A 397 -0.69 -3.43 -23.29
N THR A 398 -0.59 -3.33 -21.96
CA THR A 398 -1.56 -2.57 -21.15
C THR A 398 -1.18 -1.09 -21.07
N ASP A 399 -0.04 -0.80 -20.47
CA ASP A 399 0.52 0.55 -20.33
C ASP A 399 1.99 0.43 -19.88
N LYS A 400 2.73 1.54 -19.91
CA LYS A 400 4.07 1.65 -19.36
C LYS A 400 4.02 1.57 -17.82
N ILE A 401 5.05 0.99 -17.21
CA ILE A 401 5.27 1.12 -15.76
C ILE A 401 5.87 2.50 -15.48
N HIS A 402 5.11 3.33 -14.77
CA HIS A 402 5.47 4.71 -14.46
C HIS A 402 6.08 4.91 -13.07
N ALA A 403 5.89 3.98 -12.14
CA ALA A 403 6.31 4.11 -10.75
C ALA A 403 6.53 2.73 -10.11
N SER A 404 7.04 2.72 -8.88
CA SER A 404 7.09 1.54 -8.02
C SER A 404 6.38 1.81 -6.69
N ASN A 405 6.21 0.78 -5.87
CA ASN A 405 5.67 0.90 -4.52
C ASN A 405 6.72 1.49 -3.55
N PRO A 406 6.40 1.73 -2.25
CA PRO A 406 7.30 2.39 -1.28
C PRO A 406 8.73 1.86 -1.12
N CYS A 407 9.00 0.61 -1.47
CA CYS A 407 10.24 -0.08 -1.10
C CYS A 407 11.23 -0.25 -2.26
N SER A 408 11.06 0.46 -3.37
CA SER A 408 11.82 0.23 -4.61
C SER A 408 12.32 1.48 -5.29
#